data_AF-A0A4Q2QNN3-F1
#
_entry.id   AF-A0A4Q2QNN3-F1
#
_cell.length_a   1.000
_cell.length_b   1.000
_cell.length_c   1.000
_cell.angle_alpha   90.00
_cell.angle_beta   90.00
_cell.angle_gamma   90.00
#
_symmetry.space_group_name_H-M   'P 1'
#
loop_
_entity.id
_entity.type
_entity.pdbx_description
1 polymer ?
#
loop_
_entity_poly.entity_id
_entity_poly.type
_entity_poly.pdbx_seq_one_letter_code
_entity_poly.pdbx_strand_id
1 'polypeptide(L)'
;VMIAGMGGVLGSVTIIIGLGAMLGRMIEHSGGAESLANYFSRKLGDKRTIAALTLAAFFLGIPVFFDVGFIILAPIIYGFAKVAKISPLKFGLPVAGIMLTVHVAVPPHPGPVAAAGLLHADIGWLTIIG
;
A
#
# COMPACT_ATOMS: atom_id res chain seq x y z
N VAL A 1 18.34 -26.04 -3.54
CA VAL A 1 18.02 -25.16 -2.39
C VAL A 1 17.36 -23.85 -2.83
N MET A 2 17.95 -23.05 -3.72
CA MET A 2 17.35 -21.75 -4.13
C MET A 2 15.94 -21.86 -4.72
N ILE A 3 15.68 -22.81 -5.62
CA ILE A 3 14.34 -23.00 -6.21
C ILE A 3 13.30 -23.38 -5.15
N ALA A 4 13.66 -24.22 -4.19
CA ALA A 4 12.76 -24.63 -3.11
C ALA A 4 12.46 -23.48 -2.14
N GLY A 5 13.46 -22.69 -1.76
CA GLY A 5 13.27 -21.52 -0.91
C GLY A 5 12.46 -20.42 -1.60
N MET A 6 12.80 -20.12 -2.86
CA MET A 6 12.07 -19.15 -3.68
C MET A 6 10.63 -19.62 -3.95
N GLY A 7 10.41 -20.91 -4.21
CA GLY A 7 9.08 -21.49 -4.38
C GLY A 7 8.23 -21.43 -3.12
N GLY A 8 8.83 -21.58 -1.92
CA GLY A 8 8.13 -21.40 -0.65
C GLY A 8 7.67 -19.96 -0.42
N VAL A 9 8.53 -18.99 -0.69
CA VAL A 9 8.20 -17.56 -0.57
C VAL A 9 7.17 -17.14 -1.62
N LEU A 10 7.38 -17.48 -2.90
CA LEU A 10 6.41 -17.18 -3.94
C LEU A 10 5.08 -17.87 -3.65
N GLY A 11 5.09 -19.12 -3.18
CA GLY A 11 3.89 -19.87 -2.82
C GLY A 11 3.03 -19.17 -1.76
N SER A 12 3.63 -18.51 -0.77
CA SER A 12 2.87 -17.81 0.29
C SER A 12 2.15 -16.55 -0.22
N VAL A 13 2.69 -15.86 -1.23
CA VAL A 13 2.10 -14.63 -1.80
C VAL A 13 1.40 -14.83 -3.15
N THR A 14 1.56 -15.98 -3.82
CA THR A 14 1.08 -16.21 -5.21
C THR A 14 -0.43 -15.96 -5.36
N ILE A 15 -1.25 -16.47 -4.43
CA ILE A 15 -2.71 -16.27 -4.48
C ILE A 15 -3.03 -14.77 -4.41
N ILE A 16 -2.36 -14.05 -3.52
CA ILE A 16 -2.61 -12.64 -3.30
C ILE A 16 -2.17 -11.81 -4.51
N ILE A 17 -1.01 -12.11 -5.08
CA ILE A 17 -0.52 -11.47 -6.31
C ILE A 17 -1.47 -11.76 -7.47
N GLY A 18 -1.92 -13.01 -7.62
CA GLY A 18 -2.86 -13.41 -8.67
C GLY A 18 -4.21 -12.69 -8.56
N LEU A 19 -4.81 -12.70 -7.37
CA LEU A 19 -6.06 -12.00 -7.10
C LEU A 19 -5.91 -10.48 -7.21
N GLY A 20 -4.80 -9.92 -6.72
CA GLY A 20 -4.48 -8.50 -6.84
C GLY A 20 -4.32 -8.06 -8.29
N ALA A 21 -3.67 -8.87 -9.13
CA ALA A 21 -3.56 -8.62 -10.56
C ALA A 21 -4.92 -8.69 -11.28
N MET A 22 -5.78 -9.67 -10.91
CA MET A 22 -7.14 -9.77 -11.42
C MET A 22 -7.98 -8.55 -11.03
N LEU A 23 -7.96 -8.16 -9.75
CA LEU A 23 -8.62 -6.96 -9.23
C LEU A 23 -8.12 -5.71 -9.95
N GLY A 24 -6.81 -5.58 -10.13
CA GLY A 24 -6.20 -4.46 -10.85
C GLY A 24 -6.67 -4.37 -12.29
N ARG A 25 -6.71 -5.49 -13.01
CA ARG A 25 -7.27 -5.56 -14.37
C ARG A 25 -8.75 -5.23 -14.43
N MET A 26 -9.55 -5.68 -13.45
CA MET A 26 -10.97 -5.33 -13.40
C MET A 26 -11.16 -3.82 -13.16
N ILE A 27 -10.39 -3.22 -12.25
CA ILE A 27 -10.43 -1.78 -11.97
C ILE A 27 -9.99 -0.95 -13.19
N GLU A 28 -8.95 -1.39 -13.89
CA GLU A 28 -8.45 -0.74 -15.11
C GLU A 28 -9.47 -0.85 -16.25
N HIS A 29 -10.00 -2.06 -16.50
CA HIS A 29 -10.93 -2.29 -17.62
C HIS A 29 -12.30 -1.64 -17.41
N SER A 30 -12.76 -1.56 -16.16
CA SER A 30 -14.01 -0.87 -15.81
C SER A 30 -13.91 0.66 -15.84
N GLY A 31 -12.71 1.23 -15.98
CA GLY A 31 -12.47 2.67 -15.80
C GLY A 31 -12.68 3.13 -14.35
N GLY A 32 -12.76 2.19 -13.39
CA GLY A 32 -12.99 2.50 -11.98
C GLY A 32 -11.90 3.39 -11.39
N ALA A 33 -10.63 3.16 -11.77
CA ALA A 33 -9.51 4.00 -11.32
C ALA A 33 -9.64 5.44 -11.86
N GLU A 34 -10.01 5.63 -13.13
CA GLU A 34 -10.24 6.98 -13.68
C GLU A 34 -11.46 7.65 -13.05
N SER A 35 -12.53 6.91 -12.76
CA SER A 35 -13.72 7.44 -12.07
C SER A 35 -13.36 7.96 -10.67
N LEU A 36 -12.64 7.17 -9.87
CA LEU A 36 -12.16 7.57 -8.55
C LEU A 36 -11.22 8.78 -8.65
N ALA A 37 -10.24 8.73 -9.55
CA ALA A 37 -9.29 9.81 -9.76
C ALA A 37 -9.98 11.13 -10.14
N ASN A 38 -10.97 11.09 -11.03
CA ASN A 38 -11.75 12.25 -11.43
C ASN A 38 -12.60 12.80 -10.27
N TYR A 39 -13.27 11.92 -9.51
CA TYR A 39 -14.07 12.33 -8.36
C TYR A 39 -13.22 13.04 -7.31
N PHE A 40 -12.10 12.42 -6.90
CA PHE A 40 -11.23 12.97 -5.86
C PHE A 40 -10.48 14.22 -6.33
N SER A 41 -10.02 14.26 -7.59
CA SER A 41 -9.37 15.47 -8.14
C SER A 41 -10.33 16.64 -8.22
N ARG A 42 -11.61 16.43 -8.56
CA ARG A 42 -12.63 17.49 -8.52
C ARG A 42 -12.96 17.96 -7.10
N LYS A 43 -13.05 17.02 -6.15
CA LYS A 43 -13.49 17.33 -4.77
C LYS A 43 -12.39 17.92 -3.90
N LEU A 44 -11.15 17.44 -4.04
CA LEU A 44 -10.01 17.88 -3.22
C LEU A 44 -9.04 18.78 -3.97
N GLY A 45 -9.01 18.73 -5.31
CA GLY A 45 -8.03 19.43 -6.15
C GLY A 45 -6.73 18.62 -6.30
N ASP A 46 -6.08 18.73 -7.47
CA ASP A 46 -4.94 17.91 -7.89
C ASP A 46 -3.79 17.85 -6.87
N LYS A 47 -3.50 18.96 -6.18
CA LYS A 47 -2.44 19.02 -5.15
C LYS A 47 -2.78 18.22 -3.90
N ARG A 48 -4.06 18.16 -3.52
CA ARG A 48 -4.51 17.46 -2.30
C ARG A 48 -4.76 15.99 -2.56
N THR A 49 -4.98 15.60 -3.81
CA THR A 49 -5.20 14.20 -4.20
C THR A 49 -4.01 13.30 -3.82
N ILE A 50 -2.77 13.77 -3.99
CA ILE A 50 -1.57 13.01 -3.58
C ILE A 50 -1.57 12.77 -2.07
N ALA A 51 -1.82 13.82 -1.28
CA ALA A 51 -1.89 13.71 0.18
C ALA A 51 -3.05 12.82 0.63
N ALA A 52 -4.21 12.90 -0.01
CA ALA A 52 -5.37 12.08 0.29
C ALA A 52 -5.10 10.59 0.01
N LEU A 53 -4.48 10.27 -1.13
CA LEU A 53 -4.11 8.90 -1.47
C LEU A 53 -3.03 8.36 -0.51
N THR A 54 -2.05 9.20 -0.15
CA THR A 54 -1.02 8.86 0.84
C THR A 54 -1.64 8.57 2.21
N LEU A 55 -2.58 9.40 2.66
CA LEU A 55 -3.27 9.19 3.92
C LEU A 55 -4.15 7.94 3.90
N ALA A 56 -4.84 7.67 2.78
CA ALA A 56 -5.59 6.43 2.62
C ALA A 56 -4.65 5.20 2.69
N ALA A 57 -3.47 5.30 2.07
CA ALA A 57 -2.46 4.26 2.13
C ALA A 57 -1.90 4.02 3.53
N PHE A 58 -1.80 5.06 4.37
CA PHE A 58 -1.46 4.92 5.79
C PHE A 58 -2.47 4.01 6.53
N PHE A 59 -3.77 4.30 6.40
CA PHE A 59 -4.80 3.50 7.07
C PHE A 59 -4.89 2.08 6.51
N LEU A 60 -4.75 1.91 5.20
CA LEU A 60 -4.67 0.60 4.57
C LEU A 60 -3.42 -0.18 5.00
N GLY A 61 -2.32 0.51 5.25
CA GLY A 61 -1.06 -0.10 5.67
C GLY A 61 -1.11 -0.71 7.07
N ILE A 62 -2.05 -0.32 7.94
CA ILE A 62 -2.13 -0.86 9.32
C ILE A 62 -2.49 -2.36 9.33
N PRO A 63 -3.56 -2.82 8.64
CA PRO A 63 -3.90 -4.24 8.59
C PRO A 63 -3.27 -5.00 7.41
N VAL A 64 -2.75 -4.32 6.38
CA VAL A 64 -2.29 -4.96 5.14
C VAL A 64 -0.77 -4.94 5.04
N PHE A 65 -0.16 -6.07 4.68
CA PHE A 65 1.27 -6.18 4.40
C PHE A 65 1.68 -5.24 3.25
N PHE A 66 2.91 -4.69 3.33
CA PHE A 66 3.40 -3.73 2.35
C PHE A 66 3.37 -4.27 0.91
N ASP A 67 3.89 -5.47 0.70
CA ASP A 67 3.99 -6.13 -0.60
C ASP A 67 2.62 -6.32 -1.26
N VAL A 68 1.66 -6.84 -0.49
CA VAL A 68 0.29 -7.06 -0.93
C VAL A 68 -0.45 -5.74 -1.18
N GLY A 69 -0.44 -4.84 -0.21
CA GLY A 69 -1.20 -3.61 -0.28
C GLY A 69 -0.69 -2.68 -1.37
N PHE A 70 0.63 -2.65 -1.61
CA PHE A 70 1.20 -1.85 -2.67
C PHE A 70 0.84 -2.38 -4.07
N ILE A 71 0.81 -3.71 -4.26
CA ILE A 71 0.33 -4.33 -5.51
C ILE A 71 -1.13 -3.97 -5.78
N ILE A 72 -1.98 -3.98 -4.75
CA ILE A 72 -3.39 -3.59 -4.87
C ILE A 72 -3.55 -2.10 -5.20
N LEU A 73 -2.69 -1.22 -4.65
CA LEU A 73 -2.74 0.21 -4.91
C LEU A 73 -2.13 0.62 -6.25
N ALA A 74 -1.24 -0.17 -6.84
CA ALA A 74 -0.60 0.11 -8.12
C ALA A 74 -1.59 0.60 -9.23
N PRO A 75 -2.68 -0.13 -9.56
CA PRO A 75 -3.63 0.32 -10.58
C PRO A 75 -4.29 1.67 -10.25
N ILE A 76 -4.55 1.94 -8.96
CA ILE A 76 -5.10 3.22 -8.50
C ILE A 76 -4.09 4.34 -8.71
N ILE A 77 -2.82 4.11 -8.33
CA ILE A 77 -1.72 5.06 -8.54
C ILE A 77 -1.60 5.44 -10.02
N TYR A 78 -1.63 4.45 -10.92
CA TYR A 78 -1.56 4.70 -12.36
C TYR A 78 -2.79 5.44 -12.91
N GLY A 79 -4.00 5.08 -12.47
CA GLY A 79 -5.21 5.80 -12.89
C GLY A 79 -5.24 7.25 -12.43
N PHE A 80 -4.81 7.52 -11.21
CA PHE A 80 -4.69 8.88 -10.67
C PHE A 80 -3.64 9.70 -11.42
N ALA A 81 -2.48 9.10 -11.68
CA ALA A 81 -1.41 9.73 -12.45
C ALA A 81 -1.86 10.08 -13.88
N LYS A 82 -2.63 9.18 -14.52
CA LYS A 82 -3.17 9.36 -15.86
C LYS A 82 -4.18 10.53 -15.91
N VAL A 83 -5.10 10.60 -14.95
CA VAL A 83 -6.09 11.71 -14.87
C VAL A 83 -5.40 13.03 -14.57
N ALA A 84 -4.48 13.07 -13.60
CA ALA A 84 -3.74 14.27 -13.22
C ALA A 84 -2.64 14.65 -14.22
N LYS A 85 -2.39 13.85 -15.26
CA LYS A 85 -1.36 14.04 -16.29
C LYS A 85 0.04 14.29 -15.71
N ILE A 86 0.38 13.59 -14.64
CA ILE A 86 1.69 13.67 -13.98
C ILE A 86 2.30 12.29 -13.84
N SER A 87 3.61 12.24 -13.54
CA SER A 87 4.32 10.98 -13.33
C SER A 87 3.67 10.15 -12.20
N PRO A 88 3.45 8.84 -12.40
CA PRO A 88 2.99 7.92 -11.36
C PRO A 88 3.85 7.95 -10.11
N LEU A 89 5.14 8.26 -10.24
CA LEU A 89 6.06 8.39 -9.11
C LEU A 89 5.61 9.45 -8.09
N LYS A 90 4.93 10.51 -8.54
CA LYS A 90 4.44 11.56 -7.61
C LYS A 90 3.35 11.04 -6.65
N PHE A 91 2.63 9.99 -7.04
CA PHE A 91 1.67 9.29 -6.18
C PHE A 91 2.31 8.07 -5.51
N GLY A 92 3.05 7.28 -6.29
CA GLY A 92 3.61 6.00 -5.84
C GLY A 92 4.70 6.14 -4.79
N LEU A 93 5.57 7.15 -4.86
CA LEU A 93 6.67 7.30 -3.89
C LEU A 93 6.15 7.64 -2.48
N PRO A 94 5.24 8.63 -2.31
CA PRO A 94 4.65 8.91 -1.00
C PRO A 94 3.83 7.74 -0.46
N VAL A 95 3.05 7.06 -1.32
CA VAL A 95 2.25 5.89 -0.95
C VAL A 95 3.13 4.72 -0.50
N ALA A 96 4.18 4.41 -1.26
CA ALA A 96 5.14 3.37 -0.91
C ALA A 96 5.84 3.71 0.41
N GLY A 97 6.30 4.96 0.55
CA GLY A 97 6.99 5.44 1.74
C GLY A 97 6.13 5.27 2.99
N ILE A 98 4.91 5.79 2.97
CA ILE A 98 4.04 5.72 4.16
C ILE A 98 3.59 4.30 4.48
N MET A 99 3.27 3.47 3.48
CA MET A 99 2.92 2.06 3.72
C MET A 99 4.10 1.29 4.30
N LEU A 100 5.30 1.51 3.77
CA LEU A 100 6.51 0.85 4.27
C LEU A 100 6.78 1.27 5.72
N THR A 101 6.68 2.56 6.04
CA THR A 101 6.83 3.06 7.41
C THR A 101 5.84 2.38 8.36
N VAL A 102 4.55 2.33 8.00
CA VAL A 102 3.55 1.65 8.83
C VAL A 102 3.88 0.16 9.01
N HIS A 103 4.29 -0.51 7.93
CA HIS A 103 4.59 -1.93 7.94
C HIS A 103 5.75 -2.30 8.86
N VAL A 104 6.78 -1.44 8.95
CA VAL A 104 8.01 -1.73 9.71
C VAL A 104 8.04 -1.10 11.09
N ALA A 105 7.23 -0.09 11.37
CA ALA A 105 7.27 0.65 12.64
C ALA A 105 6.01 0.45 13.50
N VAL A 106 4.85 0.15 12.91
CA VAL A 106 3.57 0.24 13.64
C VAL A 106 3.00 -1.16 13.94
N PRO A 107 2.77 -1.53 15.22
CA PRO A 107 1.97 -2.68 15.60
C PRO A 107 0.56 -2.59 14.97
N PRO A 108 -0.03 -3.70 14.47
CA PRO A 108 0.19 -5.09 14.90
C PRO A 108 1.18 -5.89 14.04
N HIS A 109 2.03 -5.24 13.22
CA HIS A 109 2.91 -5.98 12.32
C HIS A 109 3.89 -6.89 13.07
N PRO A 110 4.19 -8.10 12.55
CA PRO A 110 5.00 -9.08 13.25
C PRO A 110 6.39 -8.57 13.66
N GLY A 111 7.02 -7.72 12.83
CA GLY A 111 8.32 -7.12 13.13
C GLY A 111 8.28 -6.22 14.37
N PRO A 112 7.51 -5.12 14.36
CA PRO A 112 7.30 -4.26 15.54
C PRO A 112 6.85 -5.03 16.79
N VAL A 113 5.90 -5.96 16.64
CA VAL A 113 5.37 -6.74 17.78
C VAL A 113 6.44 -7.67 18.36
N ALA A 114 7.25 -8.33 17.52
CA ALA A 114 8.36 -9.15 17.98
C ALA A 114 9.44 -8.31 18.67
N ALA A 115 9.78 -7.15 18.11
CA ALA A 115 10.75 -6.23 18.72
C ALA A 115 10.26 -5.74 20.10
N ALA A 116 8.98 -5.40 20.24
CA ALA A 116 8.38 -5.04 21.52
C ALA A 116 8.51 -6.17 22.55
N GLY A 117 8.22 -7.41 22.14
CA GLY A 117 8.34 -8.58 23.01
C GLY A 117 9.78 -8.86 23.45
N LEU A 118 10.74 -8.70 22.56
CA LEU A 118 12.17 -8.93 22.84
C LEU A 118 12.79 -7.84 23.72
N LEU A 119 12.37 -6.59 23.55
CA LEU A 119 12.88 -5.45 24.29
C LEU A 119 12.07 -5.14 25.56
N HIS A 120 11.04 -5.94 25.85
CA HIS A 120 10.06 -5.68 26.91
C HIS A 120 9.45 -4.26 26.83
N ALA A 121 9.27 -3.75 25.61
CA ALA A 121 8.73 -2.42 25.37
C ALA A 121 7.20 -2.44 25.40
N ASP A 122 6.60 -1.35 25.87
CA ASP A 122 5.16 -1.17 25.87
C ASP A 122 4.64 -0.92 24.45
N ILE A 123 3.65 -1.73 24.03
CA ILE A 123 3.09 -1.68 22.67
C ILE A 123 2.33 -0.37 22.43
N GLY A 124 1.72 0.23 23.45
CA GLY A 124 1.04 1.52 23.34
C GLY A 124 2.04 2.63 23.02
N TRP A 125 3.15 2.69 23.76
CA TRP A 125 4.23 3.64 23.49
C TRP A 125 4.87 3.44 22.12
N LEU A 126 5.13 2.18 21.74
CA LEU A 126 5.65 1.85 20.41
C LEU A 126 4.68 2.30 19.30
N THR A 127 3.37 2.16 19.50
CA THR A 127 2.37 2.58 18.49
C THR A 127 2.34 4.09 18.30
N ILE A 128 2.54 4.87 19.38
CA ILE A 128 2.49 6.33 19.34
C ILE A 128 3.80 6.93 18.79
N ILE A 129 4.94 6.37 19.21
CA ILE A 129 6.27 6.94 18.91
C ILE A 129 6.90 6.31 17.66
N GLY A 130 6.57 5.04 17.37
CA GLY A 130 7.25 4.21 16.37
C GLY A 130 8.48 3.49 16.93
#